data_AF-Q49HI9-F1
#
_entry.id   AF-Q49HI9-F1
#
_cell.length_a   1.000
_cell.length_b   1.000
_cell.length_c   1.000
_cell.angle_alpha   90.00
_cell.angle_beta   90.00
_cell.angle_gamma   90.00
#
_symmetry.space_group_name_H-M   'P 1'
#
loop_
_entity.id
_entity.type
_entity.pdbx_description
1 polymer ?
#
loop_
_entity_poly.entity_id
_entity_poly.type
_entity_poly.pdbx_seq_one_letter_code
_entity_poly.pdbx_strand_id
1 'polypeptide(L)'
;MVATGQRWTEEWLPEIQEQLAFWDAFDLDGASANALVAHLEGTEQRLLRAWEIHFLLINPVLLALHLFEEMHEDLFPDVPALAAHELLLGFENKNVEGNRHLAVLVGQARDRQEIRQALALEDDEAVTAALMTTTTGQAFHKELQAYLALYGQRSNSQTLHKPAWLEAPGPVFQDIRAGLMAEESAVSSLDILATRREERLAQVRQELVGHPPFVVAKFAGYNGFC
;
A
#
# COMPACT_ATOMS: atom_id res chain seq x y z
N MET A 1 -7.93 0.59 -29.06
CA MET A 1 -6.89 0.13 -28.10
C MET A 1 -7.43 0.48 -26.73
N VAL A 2 -7.70 -0.50 -25.87
CA VAL A 2 -8.21 -0.24 -24.51
C VAL A 2 -7.08 0.39 -23.70
N ALA A 3 -7.34 1.51 -23.03
CA ALA A 3 -6.33 2.17 -22.20
C ALA A 3 -5.97 1.26 -21.01
N THR A 4 -4.69 1.26 -20.58
CA THR A 4 -4.21 0.43 -19.47
C THR A 4 -5.05 0.58 -18.20
N GLY A 5 -5.53 1.80 -17.89
CA GLY A 5 -6.40 2.04 -16.75
C GLY A 5 -7.79 1.39 -16.86
N GLN A 6 -8.37 1.33 -18.06
CA GLN A 6 -9.63 0.63 -18.28
C GLN A 6 -9.45 -0.89 -18.10
N ARG A 7 -8.37 -1.46 -18.64
CA ARG A 7 -8.04 -2.89 -18.44
C ARG A 7 -7.81 -3.23 -16.98
N TRP A 8 -7.18 -2.33 -16.22
CA TRP A 8 -7.03 -2.50 -14.78
C TRP A 8 -8.38 -2.66 -14.10
N THR A 9 -9.30 -1.72 -14.31
CA THR A 9 -10.61 -1.72 -13.63
C THR A 9 -11.52 -2.85 -14.10
N GLU A 10 -11.54 -3.16 -15.40
CA GLU A 10 -12.53 -4.06 -15.99
C GLU A 10 -12.04 -5.52 -16.11
N GLU A 11 -10.73 -5.75 -16.23
CA GLU A 11 -10.16 -7.09 -16.46
C GLU A 11 -9.28 -7.54 -15.27
N TRP A 12 -8.20 -6.81 -15.00
CA TRP A 12 -7.12 -7.32 -14.15
C TRP A 12 -7.42 -7.26 -12.65
N LEU A 13 -8.05 -6.19 -12.17
CA LEU A 13 -8.41 -6.10 -10.75
C LEU A 13 -9.45 -7.17 -10.37
N PRO A 14 -10.55 -7.38 -11.13
CA PRO A 14 -11.44 -8.51 -10.89
C PRO A 14 -10.72 -9.86 -10.92
N GLU A 15 -9.83 -10.09 -11.90
CA GLU A 15 -9.07 -11.33 -12.00
C GLU A 15 -8.19 -11.57 -10.76
N ILE A 16 -7.50 -10.54 -10.26
CA ILE A 16 -6.70 -10.62 -9.03
C ILE A 16 -7.60 -10.92 -7.83
N GLN A 17 -8.77 -10.29 -7.73
CA GLN A 17 -9.71 -10.54 -6.63
C GLN A 17 -10.24 -11.98 -6.63
N GLU A 18 -10.50 -12.57 -7.79
CA GLU A 18 -10.86 -13.98 -7.91
C GLU A 18 -9.71 -14.92 -7.49
N GLN A 19 -8.47 -14.55 -7.82
CA GLN A 19 -7.28 -15.29 -7.38
C GLN A 19 -7.10 -15.23 -5.85
N LEU A 20 -7.34 -14.06 -5.24
CA LEU A 20 -7.32 -13.91 -3.78
C LEU A 20 -8.41 -14.77 -3.13
N ALA A 21 -9.63 -14.74 -3.66
CA ALA A 21 -10.73 -15.56 -3.15
C ALA A 21 -10.45 -17.07 -3.24
N PHE A 22 -9.68 -17.52 -4.25
CA PHE A 22 -9.24 -18.91 -4.35
C PHE A 22 -8.34 -19.34 -3.17
N TRP A 23 -7.43 -18.46 -2.73
CA TRP A 23 -6.59 -18.75 -1.56
C TRP A 23 -7.37 -18.64 -0.25
N ASP A 24 -8.20 -17.60 -0.10
CA ASP A 24 -8.96 -17.36 1.13
C ASP A 24 -9.98 -18.47 1.43
N ALA A 25 -10.53 -19.11 0.40
CA ALA A 25 -11.55 -20.14 0.55
C ALA A 25 -11.01 -21.56 0.81
N PHE A 26 -9.68 -21.76 0.75
CA PHE A 26 -9.10 -23.09 0.85
C PHE A 26 -8.79 -23.49 2.29
N ASP A 27 -9.41 -24.58 2.77
CA ASP A 27 -9.13 -25.16 4.08
C ASP A 27 -7.84 -25.98 4.05
N LEU A 28 -6.74 -25.36 4.48
CA LEU A 28 -5.42 -26.00 4.54
C LEU A 28 -5.37 -27.12 5.60
N ASP A 29 -6.04 -26.96 6.73
CA ASP A 29 -5.96 -27.88 7.88
C ASP A 29 -6.73 -29.17 7.62
N GLY A 30 -7.89 -29.06 6.95
CA GLY A 30 -8.76 -30.19 6.61
C GLY A 30 -8.44 -30.88 5.28
N ALA A 31 -7.55 -30.33 4.46
CA ALA A 31 -7.28 -30.83 3.12
C ALA A 31 -6.56 -32.18 3.11
N SER A 32 -6.98 -33.06 2.18
CA SER A 32 -6.21 -34.27 1.87
C SER A 32 -4.89 -33.91 1.15
N ALA A 33 -3.90 -34.80 1.21
CA ALA A 33 -2.64 -34.61 0.49
C ALA A 33 -2.84 -34.36 -1.03
N ASN A 34 -3.78 -35.07 -1.67
CA ASN A 34 -4.09 -34.85 -3.09
C ASN A 34 -4.71 -33.46 -3.34
N ALA A 35 -5.55 -32.98 -2.43
CA ALA A 35 -6.12 -31.64 -2.52
C ALA A 35 -5.05 -30.56 -2.33
N LEU A 36 -4.09 -30.76 -1.42
CA LEU A 36 -2.95 -29.86 -1.23
C LEU A 36 -2.06 -29.78 -2.47
N VAL A 37 -1.75 -30.92 -3.10
CA VAL A 37 -0.97 -30.94 -4.35
C VAL A 37 -1.70 -30.18 -5.46
N ALA A 38 -3.00 -30.44 -5.66
CA ALA A 38 -3.79 -29.72 -6.66
C ALA A 38 -3.89 -28.21 -6.35
N HIS A 39 -4.00 -27.83 -5.08
CA HIS A 39 -4.03 -26.43 -4.67
C HIS A 39 -2.68 -25.73 -4.90
N LEU A 40 -1.56 -26.42 -4.68
CA LEU A 40 -0.22 -25.90 -4.96
C LEU A 40 -0.01 -25.66 -6.47
N GLU A 41 -0.41 -26.61 -7.31
CA GLU A 41 -0.38 -26.44 -8.78
C GLU A 41 -1.24 -25.26 -9.22
N GLY A 42 -2.45 -25.12 -8.67
CA GLY A 42 -3.31 -23.95 -8.92
C GLY A 42 -2.71 -22.64 -8.42
N THR A 43 -2.00 -22.67 -7.30
CA THR A 43 -1.31 -21.50 -6.74
C THR A 43 -0.17 -21.05 -7.65
N GLU A 44 0.65 -21.96 -8.15
CA GLU A 44 1.74 -21.61 -9.09
C GLU A 44 1.20 -20.89 -10.33
N GLN A 45 0.14 -21.42 -10.95
CA GLN A 45 -0.47 -20.81 -12.14
C GLN A 45 -0.98 -19.38 -11.87
N ARG A 46 -1.65 -19.18 -10.73
CA ARG A 46 -2.17 -17.86 -10.34
C ARG A 46 -1.05 -16.88 -10.03
N LEU A 47 0.01 -17.31 -9.36
CA LEU A 47 1.16 -16.45 -9.07
C LEU A 47 1.89 -16.03 -10.34
N LEU A 48 2.10 -16.94 -11.29
CA LEU A 48 2.68 -16.60 -12.59
C LEU A 48 1.82 -15.57 -13.33
N ARG A 49 0.50 -15.70 -13.25
CA ARG A 49 -0.43 -14.76 -13.87
C ARG A 49 -0.44 -13.39 -13.17
N ALA A 50 -0.45 -13.35 -11.84
CA ALA A 50 -0.30 -12.12 -11.08
C ALA A 50 1.02 -11.41 -11.39
N TRP A 51 2.10 -12.17 -11.55
CA TRP A 51 3.41 -11.67 -11.97
C TRP A 51 3.37 -11.07 -13.37
N GLU A 52 2.73 -11.74 -14.32
CA GLU A 52 2.53 -11.21 -15.67
C GLU A 52 1.78 -9.86 -15.65
N ILE A 53 0.66 -9.78 -14.92
CA ILE A 53 -0.12 -8.54 -14.77
C ILE A 53 0.75 -7.44 -14.16
N HIS A 54 1.55 -7.75 -13.13
CA HIS A 54 2.48 -6.80 -12.54
C HIS A 54 3.44 -6.19 -13.59
N PHE A 55 4.01 -7.00 -14.48
CA PHE A 55 4.91 -6.52 -15.53
C PHE A 55 4.20 -5.78 -16.67
N LEU A 56 2.96 -6.16 -16.96
CA LEU A 56 2.11 -5.43 -17.91
C LEU A 56 1.76 -4.02 -17.40
N LEU A 57 1.77 -3.80 -16.08
CA LEU A 57 1.50 -2.51 -15.44
C LEU A 57 2.77 -1.67 -15.22
N ILE A 58 3.83 -2.28 -14.67
CA ILE A 58 5.00 -1.51 -14.21
C ILE A 58 5.72 -0.81 -15.36
N ASN A 59 5.84 -1.46 -16.53
CA ASN A 59 6.56 -0.89 -17.66
C ASN A 59 5.86 0.37 -18.23
N PRO A 60 4.54 0.35 -18.52
CA PRO A 60 3.82 1.57 -18.88
C PRO A 60 3.85 2.65 -17.80
N VAL A 61 3.78 2.29 -16.52
CA VAL A 61 3.82 3.27 -15.41
C VAL A 61 5.17 3.97 -15.36
N LEU A 62 6.28 3.24 -15.48
CA LEU A 62 7.62 3.83 -15.49
C LEU A 62 7.82 4.77 -16.69
N LEU A 63 7.34 4.38 -17.87
CA LEU A 63 7.37 5.24 -19.05
C LEU A 63 6.50 6.50 -18.85
N ALA A 64 5.29 6.35 -18.31
CA ALA A 64 4.40 7.46 -18.06
C ALA A 64 4.98 8.45 -17.04
N LEU A 65 5.63 7.95 -15.98
CA LEU A 65 6.32 8.77 -15.00
C LEU A 65 7.45 9.58 -15.65
N HIS A 66 8.29 8.93 -16.45
CA HIS A 66 9.39 9.59 -17.15
C HIS A 66 8.89 10.68 -18.12
N LEU A 67 7.89 10.35 -18.95
CA LEU A 67 7.29 11.33 -19.87
C LEU A 67 6.62 12.49 -19.13
N PHE A 68 6.07 12.23 -17.95
CA PHE A 68 5.47 13.25 -17.10
C PHE A 68 6.53 14.20 -16.50
N GLU A 69 7.66 13.66 -16.04
CA GLU A 69 8.79 14.44 -15.54
C GLU A 69 9.38 15.33 -16.63
N GLU A 70 9.68 14.77 -17.81
CA GLU A 70 10.20 15.54 -18.96
C GLU A 70 9.24 16.67 -19.34
N MET A 71 7.95 16.35 -19.43
CA MET A 71 6.91 17.32 -19.77
C MET A 71 6.79 18.43 -18.72
N HIS A 72 6.94 18.11 -17.43
CA HIS A 72 6.91 19.09 -16.36
C HIS A 72 8.16 19.99 -16.38
N GLU A 73 9.35 19.43 -16.62
CA GLU A 73 10.60 20.18 -16.77
C GLU A 73 10.55 21.16 -17.95
N ASP A 74 10.04 20.73 -19.10
CA ASP A 74 9.86 21.59 -20.28
C ASP A 74 8.98 22.82 -20.01
N LEU A 75 7.97 22.68 -19.14
CA LEU A 75 7.07 23.77 -18.79
C LEU A 75 7.60 24.68 -17.69
N PHE A 76 8.28 24.08 -16.72
CA PHE A 76 8.69 24.73 -15.49
C PHE A 76 10.19 24.52 -15.27
N PRO A 77 11.07 25.08 -16.11
CA PRO A 77 12.51 24.83 -16.05
C PRO A 77 13.16 25.37 -14.75
N ASP A 78 12.51 26.32 -14.09
CA ASP A 78 13.04 26.99 -12.89
C ASP A 78 12.58 26.35 -11.57
N VAL A 79 11.75 25.29 -11.60
CA VAL A 79 11.32 24.58 -10.39
C VAL A 79 12.19 23.34 -10.11
N PRO A 80 12.32 22.89 -8.85
CA PRO A 80 13.11 21.71 -8.53
C PRO A 80 12.64 20.45 -9.26
N ALA A 81 13.56 19.56 -9.64
CA ALA A 81 13.26 18.32 -10.37
C ALA A 81 12.20 17.43 -9.67
N LEU A 82 12.17 17.42 -8.33
CA LEU A 82 11.19 16.66 -7.56
C LEU A 82 9.80 17.31 -7.48
N ALA A 83 9.61 18.53 -8.00
CA ALA A 83 8.31 19.21 -7.97
C ALA A 83 7.24 18.46 -8.78
N ALA A 84 7.63 17.75 -9.85
CA ALA A 84 6.73 16.87 -10.59
C ALA A 84 6.16 15.77 -9.68
N HIS A 85 6.98 15.19 -8.81
CA HIS A 85 6.57 14.12 -7.92
C HIS A 85 5.53 14.58 -6.89
N GLU A 86 5.54 15.84 -6.47
CA GLU A 86 4.52 16.38 -5.57
C GLU A 86 3.10 16.26 -6.14
N LEU A 87 2.96 16.28 -7.47
CA LEU A 87 1.69 16.11 -8.18
C LEU A 87 1.20 14.65 -8.17
N LEU A 88 2.04 13.70 -7.75
CA LEU A 88 1.79 12.26 -7.78
C LEU A 88 1.62 11.65 -6.38
N LEU A 89 1.71 12.45 -5.32
CA LEU A 89 1.60 11.98 -3.93
C LEU A 89 0.15 12.01 -3.42
N GLY A 90 -0.12 11.26 -2.34
CA GLY A 90 -1.40 11.30 -1.63
C GLY A 90 -2.56 10.61 -2.34
N PHE A 91 -2.30 9.64 -3.24
CA PHE A 91 -3.36 8.79 -3.79
C PHE A 91 -3.71 7.65 -2.83
N GLU A 92 -5.00 7.33 -2.73
CA GLU A 92 -5.46 6.15 -2.01
C GLU A 92 -5.02 4.86 -2.71
N ASN A 93 -4.55 3.90 -1.92
CA ASN A 93 -4.26 2.55 -2.35
C ASN A 93 -4.21 1.62 -1.13
N LYS A 94 -4.09 0.31 -1.35
CA LYS A 94 -4.09 -0.68 -0.26
C LYS A 94 -2.92 -0.53 0.72
N ASN A 95 -1.79 0.07 0.33
CA ASN A 95 -0.69 0.36 1.25
C ASN A 95 -1.04 1.55 2.15
N VAL A 96 -1.58 2.62 1.56
CA VAL A 96 -2.08 3.80 2.29
C VAL A 96 -3.16 3.38 3.29
N GLU A 97 -4.15 2.59 2.86
CA GLU A 97 -5.20 2.05 3.72
C GLU A 97 -4.60 1.26 4.90
N GLY A 98 -3.70 0.31 4.63
CA GLY A 98 -3.02 -0.47 5.67
C GLY A 98 -2.25 0.40 6.67
N ASN A 99 -1.50 1.39 6.18
CA ASN A 99 -0.76 2.33 7.03
C ASN A 99 -1.69 3.16 7.92
N ARG A 100 -2.92 3.48 7.47
CA ARG A 100 -3.92 4.15 8.31
C ARG A 100 -4.36 3.28 9.47
N HIS A 101 -4.66 2.01 9.22
CA HIS A 101 -5.01 1.07 10.29
C HIS A 101 -3.85 0.86 11.26
N LEU A 102 -2.62 0.75 10.75
CA LEU A 102 -1.44 0.62 11.59
C LEU A 102 -1.22 1.84 12.49
N ALA A 103 -1.44 3.06 11.99
CA ALA A 103 -1.31 4.27 12.79
C ALA A 103 -2.35 4.36 13.92
N VAL A 104 -3.54 3.78 13.74
CA VAL A 104 -4.51 3.64 14.83
C VAL A 104 -3.93 2.77 15.95
N LEU A 105 -3.30 1.64 15.62
CA LEU A 105 -2.60 0.79 16.61
C LEU A 105 -1.47 1.55 17.29
N VAL A 106 -0.68 2.33 16.54
CA VAL A 106 0.37 3.19 17.11
C VAL A 106 -0.19 4.21 18.09
N GLY A 107 -1.32 4.84 17.75
CA GLY A 107 -2.03 5.78 18.65
C GLY A 107 -2.47 5.10 19.94
N GLN A 108 -3.12 3.94 19.85
CA GLN A 108 -3.54 3.15 21.01
C GLN A 108 -2.36 2.78 21.91
N ALA A 109 -1.24 2.34 21.32
CA ALA A 109 -0.02 2.05 22.06
C ALA A 109 0.55 3.31 22.72
N ARG A 110 0.57 4.46 22.02
CA ARG A 110 1.06 5.74 22.56
C ARG A 110 0.29 6.19 23.79
N ASP A 111 -1.00 5.91 23.86
CA ASP A 111 -1.86 6.37 24.96
C ASP A 111 -1.87 5.43 26.18
N ARG A 112 -1.18 4.28 26.12
CA ARG A 112 -1.24 3.24 27.16
C ARG A 112 0.16 2.73 27.53
N GLN A 113 0.57 2.98 28.77
CA GLN A 113 1.92 2.63 29.23
C GLN A 113 2.19 1.12 29.20
N GLU A 114 1.24 0.29 29.63
CA GLU A 114 1.39 -1.17 29.60
C GLU A 114 1.64 -1.73 28.19
N ILE A 115 1.01 -1.16 27.16
CA ILE A 115 1.21 -1.58 25.76
C ILE A 115 2.61 -1.17 25.29
N ARG A 116 3.05 0.06 25.59
CA ARG A 116 4.43 0.49 25.24
C ARG A 116 5.48 -0.38 25.91
N GLN A 117 5.27 -0.76 27.17
CA GLN A 117 6.20 -1.63 27.90
C GLN A 117 6.26 -3.02 27.29
N ALA A 118 5.12 -3.60 26.89
CA ALA A 118 5.10 -4.88 26.18
C ALA A 118 5.83 -4.79 24.83
N LEU A 119 5.54 -3.76 24.02
CA LEU A 119 6.16 -3.55 22.70
C LEU A 119 7.66 -3.22 22.76
N ALA A 120 8.18 -2.81 23.92
CA ALA A 120 9.61 -2.54 24.12
C ALA A 120 10.44 -3.83 24.26
N LEU A 121 9.80 -4.98 24.42
CA LEU A 121 10.48 -6.27 24.45
C LEU A 121 11.04 -6.61 23.06
N GLU A 122 12.22 -7.24 23.03
CA GLU A 122 12.91 -7.58 21.78
C GLU A 122 12.30 -8.81 21.09
N ASP A 123 11.77 -9.74 21.89
CA ASP A 123 11.24 -11.02 21.42
C ASP A 123 9.72 -10.97 21.18
N ASP A 124 9.28 -11.48 20.02
CA ASP A 124 7.89 -11.40 19.55
C ASP A 124 6.93 -12.22 20.43
N GLU A 125 7.36 -13.38 20.92
CA GLU A 125 6.57 -14.20 21.85
C GLU A 125 6.44 -13.50 23.20
N ALA A 126 7.51 -12.88 23.69
CA ALA A 126 7.51 -12.09 24.91
C ALA A 126 6.60 -10.86 24.83
N VAL A 127 6.58 -10.16 23.68
CA VAL A 127 5.63 -9.07 23.41
C VAL A 127 4.20 -9.58 23.57
N THR A 128 3.88 -10.69 22.90
CA THR A 128 2.54 -11.29 22.93
C THR A 128 2.15 -11.72 24.35
N ALA A 129 3.04 -12.44 25.04
CA ALA A 129 2.82 -12.87 26.41
C ALA A 129 2.58 -11.69 27.36
N ALA A 130 3.36 -10.61 27.24
CA ALA A 130 3.20 -9.41 28.05
C ALA A 130 1.85 -8.72 27.81
N LEU A 131 1.41 -8.59 26.55
CA LEU A 131 0.09 -8.04 26.22
C LEU A 131 -1.04 -8.86 26.87
N MET A 132 -0.91 -10.18 26.92
CA MET A 132 -1.95 -11.05 27.49
C MET A 132 -2.09 -10.97 29.02
N THR A 133 -1.16 -10.32 29.72
CA THR A 133 -1.20 -10.19 31.20
C THR A 133 -2.20 -9.15 31.72
N THR A 134 -2.68 -8.25 30.86
CA THR A 134 -3.58 -7.16 31.26
C THR A 134 -4.83 -7.11 30.38
N THR A 135 -5.94 -6.60 30.92
CA THR A 135 -7.18 -6.44 30.13
C THR A 135 -6.99 -5.48 28.94
N THR A 136 -6.25 -4.39 29.12
CA THR A 136 -5.95 -3.44 28.05
C THR A 136 -5.07 -4.07 26.97
N GLY A 137 -4.04 -4.82 27.37
CA GLY A 137 -3.15 -5.50 26.42
C GLY A 137 -3.88 -6.60 25.62
N GLN A 138 -4.79 -7.34 26.25
CA GLN A 138 -5.67 -8.29 25.56
C GLN A 138 -6.58 -7.61 24.53
N ALA A 139 -7.15 -6.45 24.88
CA ALA A 139 -7.96 -5.66 23.96
C ALA A 139 -7.12 -5.16 22.77
N PHE A 140 -5.93 -4.64 23.01
CA PHE A 140 -5.00 -4.23 21.95
C PHE A 140 -4.57 -5.41 21.07
N HIS A 141 -4.25 -6.56 21.66
CA HIS A 141 -3.91 -7.76 20.91
C HIS A 141 -5.06 -8.18 19.98
N LYS A 142 -6.32 -8.05 20.41
CA LYS A 142 -7.48 -8.31 19.54
C LYS A 142 -7.52 -7.37 18.33
N GLU A 143 -7.26 -6.07 18.51
CA GLU A 143 -7.20 -5.10 17.41
C GLU A 143 -6.01 -5.38 16.47
N LEU A 144 -4.86 -5.77 17.01
CA LEU A 144 -3.72 -6.23 16.23
C LEU A 144 -4.07 -7.48 15.39
N GLN A 145 -4.76 -8.46 15.97
CA GLN A 145 -5.21 -9.64 15.22
C GLN A 145 -6.21 -9.28 14.13
N ALA A 146 -7.09 -8.29 14.36
CA ALA A 146 -7.98 -7.78 13.32
C ALA A 146 -7.20 -7.10 12.17
N TYR A 147 -6.14 -6.36 12.48
CA TYR A 147 -5.23 -5.82 11.47
C TYR A 147 -4.51 -6.92 10.68
N LEU A 148 -3.95 -7.93 11.36
CA LEU A 148 -3.26 -9.05 10.72
C LEU A 148 -4.20 -9.92 9.89
N ALA A 149 -5.46 -10.07 10.28
CA ALA A 149 -6.44 -10.79 9.47
C ALA A 149 -6.69 -10.10 8.11
N LEU A 150 -6.61 -8.76 8.06
CA LEU A 150 -6.87 -8.00 6.84
C LEU A 150 -5.60 -7.73 6.01
N TYR A 151 -4.44 -7.55 6.66
CA TYR A 151 -3.20 -7.11 6.02
C TYR A 151 -2.02 -8.04 6.24
N GLY A 152 -2.19 -9.09 7.05
CA GLY A 152 -1.12 -9.97 7.50
C GLY A 152 -0.64 -10.97 6.46
N GLN A 153 -1.34 -11.13 5.33
CA GLN A 153 -0.84 -11.90 4.18
C GLN A 153 0.34 -11.23 3.46
N ARG A 154 0.72 -10.02 3.88
CA ARG A 154 1.93 -9.33 3.42
C ARG A 154 3.18 -9.95 4.04
N SER A 155 4.30 -9.74 3.37
CA SER A 155 5.63 -10.11 3.86
C SER A 155 6.64 -9.02 3.48
N ASN A 156 7.75 -8.98 4.20
CA ASN A 156 8.92 -8.17 3.82
C ASN A 156 9.76 -8.87 2.73
N SER A 157 9.27 -9.99 2.19
CA SER A 157 9.87 -10.73 1.09
C SER A 157 8.89 -10.84 -0.07
N GLN A 158 9.42 -10.90 -1.29
CA GLN A 158 8.66 -11.22 -2.50
C GLN A 158 8.57 -12.74 -2.76
N THR A 159 9.00 -13.58 -1.80
CA THR A 159 9.08 -15.03 -1.97
C THR A 159 8.19 -15.75 -0.97
N LEU A 160 7.48 -16.78 -1.45
CA LEU A 160 6.47 -17.52 -0.66
C LEU A 160 7.05 -18.32 0.52
N HIS A 161 8.33 -18.69 0.47
CA HIS A 161 8.95 -19.51 1.52
C HIS A 161 9.28 -18.71 2.79
N LYS A 162 9.07 -17.39 2.77
CA LYS A 162 9.22 -16.53 3.94
C LYS A 162 7.86 -16.32 4.58
N PRO A 163 7.80 -16.26 5.92
CA PRO A 163 6.52 -16.11 6.59
C PRO A 163 5.86 -14.78 6.22
N ALA A 164 4.54 -14.83 6.14
CA ALA A 164 3.70 -13.65 6.14
C ALA A 164 3.63 -13.04 7.55
N TRP A 165 3.22 -11.78 7.67
CA TRP A 165 3.08 -11.10 8.96
C TRP A 165 2.05 -11.77 9.88
N LEU A 166 1.04 -12.43 9.32
CA LEU A 166 0.06 -13.20 10.10
C LEU A 166 0.72 -14.40 10.80
N GLU A 167 1.71 -15.01 10.16
CA GLU A 167 2.45 -16.16 10.69
C GLU A 167 3.56 -15.72 11.66
N ALA A 168 4.22 -14.60 11.36
CA ALA A 168 5.29 -14.02 12.16
C ALA A 168 5.11 -12.49 12.26
N PRO A 169 4.47 -11.97 13.32
CA PRO A 169 4.07 -10.56 13.43
C PRO A 169 5.20 -9.58 13.78
N GLY A 170 6.44 -10.06 13.96
CA GLY A 170 7.61 -9.24 14.30
C GLY A 170 7.79 -7.96 13.49
N PRO A 171 7.66 -7.99 12.14
CA PRO A 171 7.70 -6.77 11.33
C PRO A 171 6.66 -5.72 11.74
N VAL A 172 5.43 -6.15 12.07
CA VAL A 172 4.37 -5.22 12.52
C VAL A 172 4.71 -4.63 13.88
N PHE A 173 5.29 -5.40 14.79
CA PHE A 173 5.80 -4.84 16.05
C PHE A 173 6.92 -3.82 15.82
N GLN A 174 7.81 -4.06 14.86
CA GLN A 174 8.84 -3.09 14.46
C GLN A 174 8.22 -1.81 13.91
N ASP A 175 7.21 -1.91 13.03
CA ASP A 175 6.56 -0.73 12.47
C ASP A 175 5.81 0.07 13.54
N ILE A 176 5.15 -0.59 14.50
CA ILE A 176 4.50 0.09 15.63
C ILE A 176 5.55 0.79 16.50
N ARG A 177 6.67 0.12 16.80
CA ARG A 177 7.80 0.72 17.54
C ARG A 177 8.35 1.95 16.83
N ALA A 178 8.57 1.86 15.51
CA ALA A 178 9.02 2.98 14.70
C ALA A 178 8.02 4.15 14.76
N GLY A 179 6.73 3.85 14.63
CA GLY A 179 5.66 4.86 14.75
C GLY A 179 5.57 5.51 16.13
N LEU A 180 5.93 4.81 17.21
CA LEU A 180 6.00 5.38 18.56
C LEU A 180 7.15 6.38 18.72
N MET A 181 8.25 6.18 17.97
CA MET A 181 9.42 7.07 17.96
C MET A 181 9.27 8.26 17.02
N ALA A 182 8.37 8.18 16.04
CA ALA A 182 8.11 9.26 15.10
C ALA A 182 7.46 10.48 15.80
N GLU A 183 7.96 11.67 15.47
CA GLU A 183 7.42 12.96 15.97
C GLU A 183 6.05 13.29 15.34
N GLU A 184 5.82 12.85 14.10
CA GLU A 184 4.58 13.04 13.36
C GLU A 184 3.92 11.68 13.00
N SER A 185 2.59 11.63 12.98
CA SER A 185 1.85 10.45 12.54
C SER A 185 1.93 10.28 11.01
N ALA A 186 2.29 9.09 10.54
CA ALA A 186 2.36 8.77 9.10
C ALA A 186 1.03 9.02 8.35
N VAL A 187 -0.12 8.94 9.03
CA VAL A 187 -1.43 9.23 8.43
C VAL A 187 -1.65 10.72 8.22
N SER A 188 -1.24 11.54 9.20
CA SER A 188 -1.27 12.99 9.07
C SER A 188 -0.49 13.42 7.83
N SER A 189 0.68 12.81 7.63
CA SER A 189 1.52 13.08 6.46
C SER A 189 0.81 12.76 5.13
N LEU A 190 -0.03 11.72 5.05
CA LEU A 190 -0.72 11.35 3.80
C LEU A 190 -1.84 12.32 3.41
N ASP A 191 -2.65 12.77 4.37
CA ASP A 191 -3.74 13.72 4.10
C ASP A 191 -3.16 15.12 3.76
N ILE A 192 -2.05 15.48 4.40
CA ILE A 192 -1.26 16.67 4.06
C ILE A 192 -0.73 16.56 2.63
N LEU A 193 -0.17 15.40 2.24
CA LEU A 193 0.32 15.19 0.87
C LEU A 193 -0.79 15.27 -0.17
N ALA A 194 -1.97 14.70 0.11
CA ALA A 194 -3.13 14.82 -0.78
C ALA A 194 -3.59 16.28 -0.93
N THR A 195 -3.67 17.02 0.18
CA THR A 195 -4.03 18.45 0.16
C THR A 195 -3.01 19.28 -0.64
N ARG A 196 -1.71 19.07 -0.37
CA ARG A 196 -0.61 19.73 -1.07
C ARG A 196 -0.61 19.43 -2.57
N ARG A 197 -0.94 18.19 -2.96
CA ARG A 197 -1.11 17.82 -4.36
C ARG A 197 -2.21 18.67 -5.01
N GLU A 198 -3.40 18.75 -4.41
CA GLU A 198 -4.51 19.53 -4.97
C GLU A 198 -4.18 21.01 -5.10
N GLU A 199 -3.53 21.60 -4.09
CA GLU A 199 -3.06 22.98 -4.13
C GLU A 199 -2.04 23.20 -5.26
N ARG A 200 -1.06 22.31 -5.41
CA ARG A 200 -0.06 22.41 -6.48
C ARG A 200 -0.68 22.19 -7.86
N LEU A 201 -1.62 21.27 -8.00
CA LEU A 201 -2.38 21.07 -9.24
C LEU A 201 -3.14 22.34 -9.64
N ALA A 202 -3.76 23.03 -8.68
CA ALA A 202 -4.44 24.30 -8.94
C ALA A 202 -3.47 25.40 -9.40
N GLN A 203 -2.30 25.51 -8.76
CA GLN A 203 -1.24 26.45 -9.16
C GLN A 203 -0.74 26.17 -10.57
N VAL A 204 -0.38 24.92 -10.87
CA VAL A 204 0.08 24.50 -12.21
C VAL A 204 -0.96 24.82 -13.27
N ARG A 205 -2.26 24.55 -13.00
CA ARG A 205 -3.36 24.92 -13.91
C ARG A 205 -3.45 26.42 -14.14
N GLN A 206 -3.21 27.24 -13.13
CA GLN A 206 -3.18 28.70 -13.27
C GLN A 206 -1.97 29.18 -14.07
N GLU A 207 -0.79 28.63 -13.78
CA GLU A 207 0.45 28.91 -14.52
C GLU A 207 0.27 28.59 -16.01
N LEU A 208 -0.36 27.44 -16.33
CA LEU A 208 -0.66 27.00 -17.70
C LEU A 208 -1.53 27.97 -18.51
N VAL A 209 -2.38 28.79 -17.89
CA VAL A 209 -3.19 29.81 -18.60
C VAL A 209 -2.30 30.84 -19.31
N GLY A 210 -1.10 31.09 -18.80
CA GLY A 210 -0.12 32.00 -19.40
C GLY A 210 0.63 31.42 -20.59
N HIS A 211 0.51 30.11 -20.87
CA HIS A 211 1.22 29.45 -21.96
C HIS A 211 0.46 29.56 -23.29
N PRO A 212 1.17 29.45 -24.44
CA PRO A 212 0.53 29.45 -25.74
C PRO A 212 -0.57 28.38 -25.87
N PRO A 213 -1.67 28.64 -26.62
CA PRO A 213 -2.81 27.72 -26.72
C PRO A 213 -2.46 26.30 -27.18
N PHE A 214 -1.42 26.13 -28.01
CA PHE A 214 -0.96 24.81 -28.46
C PHE A 214 -0.28 24.01 -27.34
N VAL A 215 0.35 24.70 -26.38
CA VAL A 215 0.90 24.08 -25.16
C VAL A 215 -0.26 23.64 -24.28
N VAL A 216 -1.23 24.51 -24.02
CA VAL A 216 -2.42 24.17 -23.21
C VAL A 216 -3.21 23.00 -23.83
N ALA A 217 -3.38 22.97 -25.16
CA ALA A 217 -4.08 21.89 -25.85
C ALA A 217 -3.37 20.52 -25.74
N LYS A 218 -2.04 20.49 -25.69
CA LYS A 218 -1.26 19.27 -25.48
C LYS A 218 -1.54 18.64 -24.10
N PHE A 219 -1.92 19.46 -23.12
CA PHE A 219 -2.27 19.04 -21.75
C PHE A 219 -3.77 18.77 -21.57
N ALA A 220 -4.64 19.59 -22.14
CA ALA A 220 -6.09 19.43 -22.05
C ALA A 220 -6.65 18.32 -22.97
N GLY A 221 -5.89 17.88 -23.98
CA GLY A 221 -6.29 16.86 -24.95
C GLY A 221 -6.36 15.43 -24.40
N TYR A 222 -5.88 15.17 -23.19
CA TYR A 222 -6.00 13.89 -22.49
C TYR A 222 -7.29 13.85 -21.63
N ASN A 223 -8.45 14.15 -22.21
CA ASN A 223 -9.78 14.00 -21.57
C ASN A 223 -10.23 12.52 -21.48
N GLY A 224 -9.32 11.61 -21.13
CA GLY A 224 -9.57 10.16 -21.05
C GLY A 224 -9.59 9.57 -19.64
N PHE A 225 -9.43 10.40 -18.60
CA PHE A 225 -9.48 9.95 -17.21
C PHE A 225 -10.28 10.96 -16.38
N CYS A 226 -11.61 10.82 -16.43
CA CYS A 226 -12.53 11.14 -15.35
C CYS A 226 -13.39 9.89 -15.13
#